data_AF-A0A8H5HKA5-F1
#
_entry.id   AF-A0A8H5HKA5-F1
#
_cell.length_a   1.000
_cell.length_b   1.000
_cell.length_c   1.000
_cell.angle_alpha   90.00
_cell.angle_beta   90.00
_cell.angle_gamma   90.00
#
_symmetry.space_group_name_H-M   'P 1'
#
loop_
_entity.id
_entity.type
_entity.pdbx_description
1 polymer ?
#
loop_
_entity_poly.entity_id
_entity_poly.type
_entity_poly.pdbx_seq_one_letter_code
_entity_poly.pdbx_strand_id
1 'polypeptide(L)'
;MDTDQTCSIPLPHITVDIPDDCPPSFTPYEAEFFHSSDGDVISHDHHLNEDGEALYRFLLSHSAAYPVHTLYCGGTHQETHTRCVTRTVDGRTTHHTETYTVTIQDFSFSIDLTDLIVRGPVHWSFADSEPAYRGLMVRQVQAPEGRRKATKEETASFKAWEYERAEKGYPPWASRDGMQNLDVLQSSQTLRQWADEYCSSPKYLKEFVYEKFIHNWNMQALEKAIRGAILQTHYRGHVTVDFNLDETKIFIRADNRLSRTLSKSFIKFLLIIFLVYPFIWLFKRYHSQGGGRWEVCGGAYALKYTEPADAPEWKSNGDGIRRPSALPRIIQTEHALEKLYGLREGEWFRLWEAVIKRSVVARLQRSEAMRDVGEGPVDPGQELEGYRPGDVLDGYE
;
A
#
# COMPACT_ATOMS: atom_id res chain seq x y z
N MET A 1 44.11 52.74 -70.63
CA MET A 1 43.77 53.05 -69.23
C MET A 1 42.28 52.75 -69.05
N ASP A 2 41.88 51.53 -69.35
CA ASP A 2 42.03 50.35 -68.50
C ASP A 2 41.26 50.53 -67.20
N THR A 3 40.11 49.85 -67.07
CA THR A 3 40.06 48.60 -66.31
C THR A 3 38.68 47.97 -66.45
N ASP A 4 38.72 46.64 -66.59
CA ASP A 4 37.63 45.71 -66.87
C ASP A 4 36.44 45.81 -65.92
N GLN A 5 35.24 45.78 -66.51
CA GLN A 5 33.98 45.54 -65.82
C GLN A 5 33.62 44.06 -66.02
N THR A 6 34.03 43.21 -65.07
CA THR A 6 33.71 41.78 -65.08
C THR A 6 32.24 41.56 -64.72
N CYS A 7 31.48 41.10 -65.71
CA CYS A 7 30.08 40.70 -65.56
C CYS A 7 30.03 39.34 -64.86
N SER A 8 29.79 39.31 -63.54
CA SER A 8 29.59 38.06 -62.79
C SER A 8 28.12 37.64 -62.86
N ILE A 9 27.86 36.56 -63.57
CA ILE A 9 26.54 35.89 -63.64
C ILE A 9 26.31 35.19 -62.28
N PRO A 10 25.22 35.45 -61.55
CA PRO A 10 24.94 34.73 -60.31
C PRO A 10 24.52 33.28 -60.61
N LEU A 11 25.21 32.33 -60.00
CA LEU A 11 24.81 30.92 -60.00
C LEU A 11 23.45 30.76 -59.32
N PRO A 12 22.53 29.95 -59.85
CA PRO A 12 21.26 29.69 -59.18
C PRO A 12 21.53 28.95 -57.86
N HIS A 13 21.09 29.54 -56.76
CA HIS A 13 21.02 28.90 -55.46
C HIS A 13 20.05 27.71 -55.56
N ILE A 14 20.58 26.49 -55.51
CA ILE A 14 19.78 25.28 -55.35
C ILE A 14 19.30 25.29 -53.90
N THR A 15 18.07 25.77 -53.68
CA THR A 15 17.33 25.50 -52.44
C THR A 15 16.89 24.04 -52.50
N VAL A 16 17.60 23.19 -51.77
CA VAL A 16 17.12 21.85 -51.43
C VAL A 16 16.05 22.06 -50.37
N ASP A 17 14.77 21.97 -50.78
CA ASP A 17 13.66 21.81 -49.84
C ASP A 17 13.84 20.45 -49.17
N ILE A 18 14.49 20.43 -48.01
CA ILE A 18 14.46 19.29 -47.10
C ILE A 18 13.04 19.27 -46.55
N PRO A 19 12.23 18.21 -46.80
CA PRO A 19 10.94 18.09 -46.13
C PRO A 19 11.19 18.13 -44.63
N ASP A 20 10.43 18.96 -43.91
CA ASP A 20 10.34 18.99 -42.44
C ASP A 20 9.68 17.69 -41.93
N ASP A 21 10.22 16.53 -42.32
CA ASP A 21 9.85 15.22 -41.82
C ASP A 21 10.64 14.92 -40.53
N CYS A 22 10.74 15.92 -39.63
CA CYS A 22 11.08 15.62 -38.26
C CYS A 22 9.98 14.70 -37.74
N PRO A 23 10.28 13.48 -37.25
CA PRO A 23 9.26 12.63 -36.66
C PRO A 23 8.54 13.44 -35.58
N PRO A 24 7.21 13.34 -35.49
CA PRO A 24 6.45 14.10 -34.50
C PRO A 24 7.08 13.90 -33.13
N SER A 25 7.20 14.99 -32.37
CA SER A 25 7.77 14.92 -31.03
C SER A 25 7.03 13.84 -30.24
N PHE A 26 7.76 12.85 -29.73
CA PHE A 26 7.19 11.81 -28.88
C PHE A 26 6.55 12.46 -27.65
N THR A 27 5.24 12.62 -27.66
CA THR A 27 4.49 12.95 -26.45
C THR A 27 4.42 11.68 -25.61
N PRO A 28 4.95 11.67 -24.37
CA PRO A 28 4.82 10.52 -23.49
C PRO A 28 3.33 10.18 -23.32
N TYR A 29 3.00 8.90 -23.50
CA TYR A 29 1.63 8.43 -23.33
C TYR A 29 1.24 8.50 -21.85
N GLU A 30 0.17 9.22 -21.55
CA GLU A 30 -0.45 9.26 -20.24
C GLU A 30 -1.67 8.33 -20.24
N ALA A 31 -1.58 7.23 -19.49
CA ALA A 31 -2.66 6.27 -19.40
C ALA A 31 -3.82 6.80 -18.54
N GLU A 32 -5.05 6.46 -18.91
CA GLU A 32 -6.24 6.80 -18.11
C GLU A 32 -6.33 5.95 -16.84
N PHE A 33 -6.49 6.57 -15.67
CA PHE A 33 -6.76 5.88 -14.40
C PHE A 33 -7.67 6.71 -13.50
N PHE A 34 -8.22 6.07 -12.47
CA PHE A 34 -8.97 6.71 -11.39
C PHE A 34 -8.71 6.02 -10.06
N HIS A 35 -9.01 6.69 -8.95
CA HIS A 35 -8.83 6.15 -7.62
C HIS A 35 -10.11 5.51 -7.07
N SER A 36 -9.96 4.44 -6.32
CA SER A 36 -11.02 3.85 -5.49
C SER A 36 -11.31 4.73 -4.26
N SER A 37 -12.34 4.37 -3.48
CA SER A 37 -12.58 4.99 -2.15
C SER A 37 -11.37 4.88 -1.23
N ASP A 38 -10.65 3.78 -1.35
CA ASP A 38 -9.51 3.41 -0.51
C ASP A 38 -8.18 3.92 -1.13
N GLY A 39 -8.28 4.80 -2.13
CA GLY A 39 -7.15 5.40 -2.84
C GLY A 39 -6.46 4.50 -3.88
N ASP A 40 -6.79 3.20 -3.93
CA ASP A 40 -6.26 2.25 -4.92
C ASP A 40 -6.41 2.74 -6.37
N VAL A 41 -5.37 2.55 -7.18
CA VAL A 41 -5.34 2.98 -8.58
C VAL A 41 -6.03 1.95 -9.45
N ILE A 42 -6.99 2.36 -10.28
CA ILE A 42 -7.71 1.50 -11.19
C ILE A 42 -7.61 2.07 -12.61
N SER A 43 -7.18 1.25 -13.56
CA SER A 43 -7.14 1.61 -14.98
C SER A 43 -7.91 0.59 -15.83
N HIS A 44 -8.58 1.11 -16.85
CA HIS A 44 -9.19 0.37 -17.95
C HIS A 44 -8.62 0.80 -19.30
N ASP A 45 -7.43 1.39 -19.27
CA ASP A 45 -6.74 1.95 -20.42
C ASP A 45 -6.44 0.86 -21.44
N HIS A 46 -6.72 1.15 -22.72
CA HIS A 46 -6.57 0.19 -23.80
C HIS A 46 -5.09 -0.17 -24.02
N HIS A 47 -4.21 0.83 -24.00
CA HIS A 47 -2.78 0.62 -24.26
C HIS A 47 -2.14 -0.23 -23.16
N LEU A 48 -2.53 -0.04 -21.89
CA LEU A 48 -2.08 -0.89 -20.78
C LEU A 48 -2.58 -2.35 -20.87
N ASN A 49 -3.61 -2.63 -21.69
CA ASN A 49 -4.16 -3.97 -21.89
C ASN A 49 -3.56 -4.70 -23.08
N GLU A 50 -2.87 -3.99 -23.98
CA GLU A 50 -2.31 -4.53 -25.23
C GLU A 50 -0.77 -4.50 -25.24
N ASP A 51 -0.15 -3.48 -24.65
CA ASP A 51 1.29 -3.33 -24.60
C ASP A 51 1.83 -3.58 -23.18
N GLY A 52 2.61 -4.65 -23.02
CA GLY A 52 3.26 -4.97 -21.75
C GLY A 52 4.31 -3.93 -21.33
N GLU A 53 4.80 -3.09 -22.25
CA GLU A 53 5.76 -2.02 -21.96
C GLU A 53 5.08 -0.85 -21.28
N ALA A 54 3.99 -0.40 -21.88
CA ALA A 54 3.12 0.61 -21.31
C ALA A 54 2.67 0.19 -19.90
N LEU A 55 2.22 -1.06 -19.75
CA LEU A 55 1.86 -1.63 -18.45
C LEU A 55 3.03 -1.62 -17.46
N TYR A 56 4.19 -2.15 -17.84
CA TYR A 56 5.36 -2.20 -16.98
C TYR A 56 5.78 -0.79 -16.50
N ARG A 57 5.87 0.18 -17.42
CA ARG A 57 6.21 1.58 -17.10
C ARG A 57 5.17 2.22 -16.19
N PHE A 58 3.90 1.97 -16.43
CA PHE A 58 2.79 2.45 -15.60
C PHE A 58 2.90 1.91 -14.16
N LEU A 59 3.22 0.62 -14.00
CA LEU A 59 3.43 0.03 -12.68
C LEU A 59 4.63 0.67 -11.96
N LEU A 60 5.75 0.88 -12.66
CA LEU A 60 6.92 1.54 -12.09
C LEU A 60 6.60 2.97 -11.64
N SER A 61 5.93 3.77 -12.46
CA SER A 61 5.61 5.16 -12.12
C SER A 61 4.67 5.25 -10.92
N HIS A 62 3.64 4.41 -10.83
CA HIS A 62 2.69 4.41 -9.72
C HIS A 62 3.23 3.72 -8.45
N SER A 63 4.26 2.90 -8.58
CA SER A 63 5.00 2.33 -7.44
C SER A 63 6.00 3.31 -6.82
N ALA A 64 6.32 4.43 -7.49
CA ALA A 64 7.16 5.45 -6.88
C ALA A 64 6.44 6.18 -5.72
N ALA A 65 5.11 6.29 -5.79
CA ALA A 65 4.29 6.82 -4.70
C ALA A 65 4.11 5.78 -3.59
N TYR A 66 4.39 6.18 -2.35
CA TYR A 66 4.25 5.33 -1.18
C TYR A 66 2.80 5.02 -0.85
N PRO A 67 2.48 3.81 -0.34
CA PRO A 67 1.18 3.53 0.26
C PRO A 67 0.98 4.37 1.53
N VAL A 68 -0.26 4.73 1.83
CA VAL A 68 -0.60 5.47 3.05
C VAL A 68 -0.66 4.49 4.22
N HIS A 69 0.07 4.79 5.28
CA HIS A 69 0.15 3.94 6.46
C HIS A 69 -0.31 4.69 7.70
N THR A 70 -1.36 4.20 8.36
CA THR A 70 -1.94 4.88 9.51
C THR A 70 -2.15 3.90 10.66
N LEU A 71 -1.72 4.28 11.85
CA LEU A 71 -2.07 3.60 13.10
C LEU A 71 -3.36 4.21 13.66
N TYR A 72 -4.39 3.41 13.83
CA TYR A 72 -5.63 3.79 14.49
C TYR A 72 -5.65 3.30 15.94
N CYS A 73 -6.05 4.17 16.86
CA CYS A 73 -6.28 3.86 18.27
C CYS A 73 -7.68 4.28 18.68
N GLY A 74 -8.48 3.32 19.13
CA GLY A 74 -9.86 3.54 19.55
C GLY A 74 -10.19 2.87 20.89
N GLY A 75 -10.97 3.57 21.71
CA GLY A 75 -11.50 3.06 22.96
C GLY A 75 -13.01 3.13 22.98
N THR A 76 -13.69 2.03 23.31
CA THR A 76 -15.13 2.01 23.56
C THR A 76 -15.48 1.40 24.90
N HIS A 77 -16.60 1.80 25.49
CA HIS A 77 -17.21 1.11 26.62
C HIS A 77 -18.71 0.92 26.39
N GLN A 78 -19.30 0.01 27.16
CA GLN A 78 -20.74 -0.22 27.12
C GLN A 78 -21.41 0.48 28.30
N GLU A 79 -22.43 1.29 28.01
CA GLU A 79 -23.34 1.86 29.00
C GLU A 79 -24.72 1.23 28.89
N THR A 80 -25.35 1.00 30.03
CA THR A 80 -26.72 0.47 30.09
C THR A 80 -27.67 1.60 30.44
N HIS A 81 -28.51 1.98 29.49
CA HIS A 81 -29.50 3.06 29.63
C HIS A 81 -30.89 2.46 29.85
N THR A 82 -31.73 3.16 30.62
CA THR A 82 -33.14 2.81 30.77
C THR A 82 -34.00 3.89 30.13
N ARG A 83 -35.00 3.48 29.34
CA ARG A 83 -36.00 4.39 28.77
C ARG A 83 -37.40 3.92 29.14
N CYS A 84 -38.27 4.85 29.47
CA CYS A 84 -39.69 4.56 29.64
C CYS A 84 -40.34 4.56 28.26
N VAL A 85 -40.81 3.39 27.81
CA VAL A 85 -41.54 3.25 26.55
C VAL A 85 -43.02 3.16 26.86
N THR A 86 -43.78 4.02 26.18
CA THR A 86 -45.24 3.99 26.22
C THR A 86 -45.74 3.14 25.07
N ARG A 87 -46.42 2.03 25.38
CA ARG A 87 -47.09 1.19 24.38
C ARG A 87 -48.58 1.28 24.60
N THR A 88 -49.32 1.71 23.58
CA THR A 88 -50.78 1.72 23.60
C THR A 88 -51.27 0.50 22.80
N VAL A 89 -51.95 -0.41 23.48
CA VAL A 89 -52.62 -1.57 22.86
C VAL A 89 -54.09 -1.50 23.28
N ASP A 90 -55.00 -1.58 22.32
CA ASP A 90 -56.46 -1.54 22.53
C ASP A 90 -56.95 -0.35 23.37
N GLY A 91 -56.40 0.86 23.11
CA GLY A 91 -56.78 2.10 23.80
C GLY A 91 -56.27 2.21 25.24
N ARG A 92 -55.55 1.20 25.75
CA ARG A 92 -54.92 1.22 27.08
C ARG A 92 -53.43 1.51 26.95
N THR A 93 -53.01 2.61 27.55
CA THR A 93 -51.62 3.04 27.59
C THR A 93 -50.89 2.38 28.75
N THR A 94 -49.83 1.62 28.46
CA THR A 94 -48.94 1.06 29.49
C THR A 94 -47.55 1.66 29.36
N HIS A 95 -46.95 1.96 30.51
CA HIS A 95 -45.56 2.40 30.61
C HIS A 95 -44.72 1.20 31.02
N HIS A 96 -43.70 0.87 30.23
CA HIS A 96 -42.73 -0.15 30.59
C HIS A 96 -41.33 0.43 30.49
N THR A 97 -40.50 0.18 31.51
CA THR A 97 -39.09 0.55 31.50
C THR A 97 -38.32 -0.47 30.70
N GLU A 98 -37.77 -0.07 29.56
CA GLU A 98 -36.91 -0.90 28.72
C GLU A 98 -35.45 -0.54 28.99
N THR A 99 -34.62 -1.55 29.21
CA THR A 99 -33.18 -1.39 29.39
C THR A 99 -32.49 -1.75 28.08
N TYR A 100 -31.60 -0.87 27.59
CA TYR A 100 -30.81 -1.12 26.38
C TYR A 100 -29.35 -0.74 26.61
N THR A 101 -28.45 -1.47 25.95
CA THR A 101 -27.00 -1.25 26.04
C THR A 101 -26.51 -0.48 24.83
N VAL A 102 -25.74 0.58 25.07
CA VAL A 102 -25.13 1.42 24.04
C VAL A 102 -23.62 1.31 24.13
N THR A 103 -22.95 1.16 22.99
CA THR A 103 -21.48 1.26 22.92
C THR A 103 -21.11 2.71 22.66
N ILE A 104 -20.37 3.32 23.59
CA ILE A 104 -19.92 4.71 23.52
C ILE A 104 -18.42 4.72 23.20
N GLN A 105 -18.00 5.61 22.31
CA GLN A 105 -16.60 5.80 21.94
C GLN A 105 -15.97 6.86 22.85
N ASP A 106 -14.99 6.45 23.66
CA ASP A 106 -14.31 7.33 24.62
C ASP A 106 -13.21 8.14 23.96
N PHE A 107 -12.41 7.52 23.11
CA PHE A 107 -11.34 8.17 22.34
C PHE A 107 -11.19 7.52 20.97
N SER A 108 -10.71 8.32 20.03
CA SER A 108 -10.53 7.95 18.63
C SER A 108 -9.49 8.86 18.01
N PHE A 109 -8.33 8.34 17.69
CA PHE A 109 -7.32 9.12 16.97
C PHE A 109 -6.46 8.20 16.12
N SER A 110 -5.82 8.82 15.13
CA SER A 110 -4.93 8.15 14.20
C SER A 110 -3.54 8.82 14.19
N ILE A 111 -2.51 8.05 13.87
CA ILE A 111 -1.13 8.53 13.70
C ILE A 111 -0.67 8.12 12.30
N ASP A 112 -0.15 9.08 11.55
CA ASP A 112 0.38 8.87 10.20
C ASP A 112 1.81 8.30 10.31
N LEU A 113 2.02 7.14 9.70
CA LEU A 113 3.29 6.43 9.64
C LEU A 113 3.90 6.45 8.24
N THR A 114 3.22 7.07 7.26
CA THR A 114 3.65 7.10 5.85
C THR A 114 5.03 7.72 5.70
N ASP A 115 5.30 8.76 6.49
CA ASP A 115 6.56 9.50 6.46
C ASP A 115 7.75 8.73 7.05
N LEU A 116 7.50 7.57 7.65
CA LEU A 116 8.53 6.68 8.22
C LEU A 116 9.04 5.65 7.22
N ILE A 117 8.46 5.57 6.01
CA ILE A 117 8.94 4.71 4.94
C ILE A 117 10.27 5.26 4.43
N VAL A 118 11.32 4.44 4.45
CA VAL A 118 12.70 4.89 4.20
C VAL A 118 13.26 4.36 2.88
N ARG A 119 12.78 3.19 2.45
CA ARG A 119 13.27 2.55 1.23
C ARG A 119 12.11 1.87 0.50
N GLY A 120 12.12 1.96 -0.82
CA GLY A 120 11.16 1.30 -1.69
C GLY A 120 10.87 2.14 -2.94
N PRO A 121 10.22 1.56 -3.95
CA PRO A 121 9.75 0.18 -3.99
C PRO A 121 10.89 -0.82 -4.27
N VAL A 122 10.94 -1.91 -3.50
CA VAL A 122 11.68 -3.12 -3.86
C VAL A 122 10.69 -4.05 -4.57
N HIS A 123 10.84 -4.20 -5.89
CA HIS A 123 9.94 -5.04 -6.67
C HIS A 123 10.17 -6.51 -6.37
N TRP A 124 9.10 -7.22 -6.03
CA TRP A 124 9.14 -8.64 -5.67
C TRP A 124 8.18 -9.45 -6.53
N SER A 125 8.43 -10.76 -6.62
CA SER A 125 7.53 -11.72 -7.28
C SER A 125 7.40 -12.99 -6.45
N PHE A 126 6.20 -13.56 -6.42
CA PHE A 126 5.94 -14.82 -5.73
C PHE A 126 6.71 -15.96 -6.38
N ALA A 127 7.31 -16.82 -5.56
CA ALA A 127 8.02 -17.99 -6.04
C ALA A 127 7.12 -18.89 -6.90
N ASP A 128 7.72 -19.59 -7.83
CA ASP A 128 7.02 -20.51 -8.73
C ASP A 128 6.28 -21.63 -7.96
N SER A 129 6.83 -22.06 -6.84
CA SER A 129 6.23 -23.04 -5.92
C SER A 129 5.08 -22.49 -5.08
N GLU A 130 4.93 -21.16 -4.99
CA GLU A 130 3.94 -20.52 -4.14
C GLU A 130 2.58 -20.33 -4.85
N PRO A 131 1.45 -20.60 -4.17
CA PRO A 131 0.12 -20.39 -4.72
C PRO A 131 -0.19 -18.91 -5.02
N ALA A 132 -0.21 -18.54 -6.30
CA ALA A 132 -0.52 -17.19 -6.77
C ALA A 132 -1.52 -17.21 -7.93
N TYR A 133 -2.20 -16.09 -8.22
CA TYR A 133 -3.06 -16.01 -9.40
C TYR A 133 -2.19 -15.77 -10.63
N ARG A 134 -2.10 -16.75 -11.54
CA ARG A 134 -1.20 -16.76 -12.71
C ARG A 134 -1.97 -16.88 -14.04
N GLY A 135 -3.07 -16.13 -14.14
CA GLY A 135 -3.92 -16.02 -15.33
C GLY A 135 -5.26 -16.76 -15.29
N LEU A 136 -5.49 -17.60 -14.28
CA LEU A 136 -6.80 -18.19 -14.00
C LEU A 136 -7.46 -17.56 -12.77
N MET A 137 -8.77 -17.75 -12.63
CA MET A 137 -9.52 -17.38 -11.42
C MET A 137 -9.29 -18.35 -10.24
N VAL A 138 -8.15 -19.06 -10.23
CA VAL A 138 -7.67 -19.95 -9.16
C VAL A 138 -6.21 -19.64 -8.87
N ARG A 139 -5.77 -19.87 -7.63
CA ARG A 139 -4.33 -19.88 -7.32
C ARG A 139 -3.68 -21.11 -7.99
N GLN A 140 -2.54 -20.88 -8.60
CA GLN A 140 -1.74 -21.83 -9.35
C GLN A 140 -0.31 -21.83 -8.82
N VAL A 141 0.35 -22.98 -8.98
CA VAL A 141 1.79 -23.13 -8.77
C VAL A 141 2.41 -23.59 -10.09
N GLN A 142 3.63 -23.15 -10.34
CA GLN A 142 4.44 -23.53 -11.48
C GLN A 142 5.28 -24.74 -11.08
N ALA A 143 4.86 -25.92 -11.55
CA ALA A 143 5.62 -27.16 -11.40
C ALA A 143 6.56 -27.36 -12.60
N PRO A 144 7.56 -28.27 -12.52
CA PRO A 144 8.43 -28.58 -13.66
C PRO A 144 7.67 -29.04 -14.91
N GLU A 145 6.52 -29.71 -14.71
CA GLU A 145 5.64 -30.20 -15.78
C GLU A 145 4.67 -29.13 -16.31
N GLY A 146 4.68 -27.92 -15.73
CA GLY A 146 3.83 -26.79 -16.10
C GLY A 146 2.97 -26.26 -14.96
N ARG A 147 2.03 -25.37 -15.30
CA ARG A 147 1.13 -24.76 -14.32
C ARG A 147 0.05 -25.73 -13.87
N ARG A 148 -0.04 -25.94 -12.56
CA ARG A 148 -1.15 -26.68 -11.96
C ARG A 148 -1.92 -25.80 -10.98
N LYS A 149 -3.17 -26.20 -10.72
CA LYS A 149 -3.97 -25.60 -9.65
C LYS A 149 -3.36 -25.95 -8.30
N ALA A 150 -3.29 -24.98 -7.39
CA ALA A 150 -2.85 -25.22 -6.02
C ALA A 150 -3.88 -26.07 -5.27
N THR A 151 -3.41 -26.95 -4.37
CA THR A 151 -4.28 -27.72 -3.49
C THR A 151 -4.90 -26.80 -2.43
N LYS A 152 -5.94 -27.29 -1.74
CA LYS A 152 -6.60 -26.51 -0.67
C LYS A 152 -5.64 -26.32 0.51
N GLU A 153 -4.87 -27.34 0.83
CA GLU A 153 -3.88 -27.38 1.89
C GLU A 153 -2.73 -26.42 1.60
N GLU A 154 -2.20 -26.43 0.37
CA GLU A 154 -1.19 -25.46 -0.09
C GLU A 154 -1.70 -24.03 0.07
N THR A 155 -2.92 -23.77 -0.42
CA THR A 155 -3.55 -22.44 -0.35
C THR A 155 -3.77 -22.00 1.10
N ALA A 156 -4.25 -22.89 1.97
CA ALA A 156 -4.48 -22.58 3.39
C ALA A 156 -3.17 -22.30 4.13
N SER A 157 -2.15 -23.13 3.91
CA SER A 157 -0.83 -22.93 4.53
C SER A 157 -0.18 -21.64 4.06
N PHE A 158 -0.32 -21.29 2.77
CA PHE A 158 0.20 -20.05 2.22
C PHE A 158 -0.49 -18.83 2.85
N LYS A 159 -1.83 -18.85 2.98
CA LYS A 159 -2.57 -17.74 3.62
C LYS A 159 -2.22 -17.56 5.09
N ALA A 160 -2.05 -18.66 5.83
CA ALA A 160 -1.62 -18.61 7.23
C ALA A 160 -0.23 -17.97 7.35
N TRP A 161 0.69 -18.36 6.48
CA TRP A 161 2.03 -17.78 6.41
C TRP A 161 2.01 -16.30 5.99
N GLU A 162 1.18 -15.93 5.02
CA GLU A 162 0.98 -14.54 4.57
C GLU A 162 0.54 -13.63 5.73
N TYR A 163 -0.41 -14.09 6.54
CA TYR A 163 -0.86 -13.41 7.75
C TYR A 163 0.26 -13.29 8.80
N GLU A 164 0.95 -14.39 9.10
CA GLU A 164 2.05 -14.40 10.08
C GLU A 164 3.21 -13.48 9.65
N ARG A 165 3.54 -13.46 8.36
CA ARG A 165 4.55 -12.55 7.80
C ARG A 165 4.15 -11.10 8.01
N ALA A 166 2.91 -10.74 7.69
CA ALA A 166 2.42 -9.37 7.84
C ALA A 166 2.46 -8.93 9.31
N GLU A 167 2.03 -9.77 10.24
CA GLU A 167 2.08 -9.50 11.68
C GLU A 167 3.51 -9.29 12.20
N LYS A 168 4.46 -10.11 11.73
CA LYS A 168 5.88 -10.01 12.13
C LYS A 168 6.65 -8.94 11.36
N GLY A 169 6.04 -8.34 10.33
CA GLY A 169 6.69 -7.38 9.44
C GLY A 169 7.76 -8.00 8.54
N TYR A 170 7.64 -9.28 8.20
CA TYR A 170 8.56 -9.91 7.27
C TYR A 170 8.28 -9.48 5.82
N PRO A 171 9.32 -9.33 4.97
CA PRO A 171 9.11 -8.99 3.58
C PRO A 171 8.37 -10.11 2.82
N PRO A 172 7.71 -9.80 1.69
CA PRO A 172 6.95 -10.78 0.91
C PRO A 172 7.77 -11.98 0.42
N TRP A 173 9.07 -11.79 0.17
CA TRP A 173 10.00 -12.84 -0.27
C TRP A 173 10.65 -13.61 0.89
N ALA A 174 10.27 -13.33 2.15
CA ALA A 174 10.80 -14.08 3.29
C ALA A 174 10.37 -15.55 3.24
N SER A 175 11.33 -16.44 3.43
CA SER A 175 11.08 -17.87 3.56
C SER A 175 10.40 -18.20 4.88
N ARG A 176 9.67 -19.32 4.92
CA ARG A 176 9.00 -19.82 6.13
C ARG A 176 9.96 -20.10 7.28
N ASP A 177 11.21 -20.44 6.95
CA ASP A 177 12.24 -20.75 7.94
C ASP A 177 12.83 -19.49 8.60
N GLY A 178 12.32 -18.29 8.26
CA GLY A 178 12.81 -17.02 8.79
C GLY A 178 14.13 -16.55 8.17
N MET A 179 14.76 -17.37 7.34
CA MET A 179 15.88 -16.96 6.51
C MET A 179 15.40 -15.98 5.42
N GLN A 180 16.05 -14.84 5.35
CA GLN A 180 15.85 -13.91 4.24
C GLN A 180 16.46 -14.53 2.99
N ASN A 181 15.63 -14.85 2.00
CA ASN A 181 16.13 -15.18 0.68
C ASN A 181 16.84 -13.94 0.11
N LEU A 182 18.06 -14.14 -0.40
CA LEU A 182 18.82 -13.07 -1.07
C LEU A 182 18.13 -12.64 -2.38
N ASP A 183 17.40 -13.57 -3.00
CA ASP A 183 16.64 -13.32 -4.23
C ASP A 183 15.24 -12.79 -3.92
N VAL A 184 15.02 -11.52 -4.24
CA VAL A 184 13.74 -10.80 -4.12
C VAL A 184 12.75 -11.21 -5.23
N LEU A 185 13.27 -11.48 -6.43
CA LEU A 185 12.51 -11.92 -7.59
C LEU A 185 12.55 -13.46 -7.65
N GLN A 186 11.56 -14.10 -7.02
CA GLN A 186 11.56 -15.56 -6.86
C GLN A 186 10.82 -16.30 -7.97
N SER A 187 10.05 -15.59 -8.78
CA SER A 187 9.41 -16.19 -9.96
C SER A 187 10.41 -16.39 -11.09
N SER A 188 10.22 -17.45 -11.90
CA SER A 188 10.95 -17.62 -13.16
C SER A 188 10.67 -16.52 -14.18
N GLN A 189 9.55 -15.80 -14.03
CA GLN A 189 9.19 -14.68 -14.88
C GLN A 189 9.44 -13.33 -14.21
N THR A 190 9.95 -12.39 -14.99
CA THR A 190 10.11 -10.99 -14.58
C THR A 190 8.77 -10.24 -14.56
N LEU A 191 8.72 -9.09 -13.88
CA LEU A 191 7.55 -8.21 -13.89
C LEU A 191 7.12 -7.85 -15.32
N ARG A 192 8.09 -7.60 -16.22
CA ARG A 192 7.82 -7.29 -17.61
C ARG A 192 7.20 -8.47 -18.35
N GLN A 193 7.71 -9.68 -18.15
CA GLN A 193 7.16 -10.89 -18.76
C GLN A 193 5.74 -11.19 -18.27
N TRP A 194 5.47 -10.97 -16.98
CA TRP A 194 4.11 -11.07 -16.45
C TRP A 194 3.15 -10.05 -17.08
N ALA A 195 3.62 -8.83 -17.34
CA ALA A 195 2.87 -7.82 -18.06
C ALA A 195 2.59 -8.25 -19.52
N ASP A 196 3.59 -8.76 -20.24
CA ASP A 196 3.41 -9.27 -21.61
C ASP A 196 2.44 -10.46 -21.66
N GLU A 197 2.49 -11.36 -20.67
CA GLU A 197 1.57 -12.49 -20.55
C GLU A 197 0.12 -12.02 -20.30
N TYR A 198 -0.06 -11.01 -19.46
CA TYR A 198 -1.36 -10.39 -19.24
C TYR A 198 -1.91 -9.75 -20.52
N CYS A 199 -1.08 -8.99 -21.23
CA CYS A 199 -1.48 -8.30 -22.45
C CYS A 199 -1.86 -9.28 -23.56
N SER A 200 -1.08 -10.36 -23.74
CA SER A 200 -1.36 -11.43 -24.70
C SER A 200 -2.57 -12.32 -24.34
N SER A 201 -3.13 -12.18 -23.14
CA SER A 201 -4.25 -13.03 -22.71
C SER A 201 -5.58 -12.66 -23.40
N PRO A 202 -6.30 -13.63 -24.00
CA PRO A 202 -7.58 -13.39 -24.69
C PRO A 202 -8.79 -13.34 -23.72
N LYS A 203 -8.57 -13.08 -22.44
CA LYS A 203 -9.60 -13.12 -21.39
C LYS A 203 -10.39 -11.81 -21.38
N TYR A 204 -11.72 -11.88 -21.46
CA TYR A 204 -12.57 -10.69 -21.42
C TYR A 204 -12.56 -9.99 -20.05
N LEU A 205 -12.40 -10.74 -18.96
CA LEU A 205 -12.40 -10.19 -17.61
C LEU A 205 -11.04 -10.43 -16.96
N LYS A 206 -9.96 -10.06 -17.69
CA LYS A 206 -8.61 -10.04 -17.15
C LYS A 206 -8.40 -8.90 -16.18
N GLU A 207 -7.67 -9.19 -15.11
CA GLU A 207 -7.27 -8.24 -14.08
C GLU A 207 -5.81 -8.51 -13.67
N PHE A 208 -4.96 -7.49 -13.80
CA PHE A 208 -3.62 -7.48 -13.23
C PHE A 208 -3.65 -6.70 -11.93
N VAL A 209 -3.11 -7.28 -10.86
CA VAL A 209 -3.06 -6.71 -9.52
C VAL A 209 -1.61 -6.60 -9.13
N TYR A 210 -1.16 -5.37 -8.91
CA TYR A 210 0.13 -5.06 -8.34
C TYR A 210 -0.06 -4.61 -6.88
N GLU A 211 0.62 -5.28 -5.96
CA GLU A 211 0.45 -5.06 -4.53
C GLU A 211 1.61 -4.27 -3.92
N LYS A 212 1.29 -3.23 -3.16
CA LYS A 212 2.22 -2.46 -2.35
C LYS A 212 2.20 -3.03 -0.93
N PHE A 213 3.36 -3.31 -0.37
CA PHE A 213 3.48 -3.97 0.93
C PHE A 213 4.49 -3.23 1.82
N ILE A 214 4.12 -2.95 3.07
CA ILE A 214 5.04 -2.33 4.05
C ILE A 214 5.63 -3.41 4.96
N HIS A 215 6.93 -3.33 5.24
CA HIS A 215 7.62 -4.33 6.06
C HIS A 215 8.72 -3.75 6.96
N ASN A 216 9.36 -4.64 7.71
CA ASN A 216 10.45 -4.46 8.67
C ASN A 216 10.08 -3.88 10.04
N TRP A 217 8.81 -3.68 10.38
CA TRP A 217 8.38 -3.46 11.76
C TRP A 217 7.54 -4.63 12.26
N ASN A 218 7.81 -5.12 13.47
CA ASN A 218 6.96 -6.13 14.09
C ASN A 218 5.65 -5.49 14.55
N MET A 219 4.66 -5.48 13.65
CA MET A 219 3.36 -4.84 13.86
C MET A 219 2.62 -5.44 15.05
N GLN A 220 2.68 -6.76 15.22
CA GLN A 220 2.01 -7.43 16.34
C GLN A 220 2.66 -7.07 17.69
N ALA A 221 3.99 -6.99 17.76
CA ALA A 221 4.66 -6.57 18.98
C ALA A 221 4.37 -5.11 19.32
N LEU A 222 4.35 -4.24 18.29
CA LEU A 222 4.03 -2.83 18.45
C LEU A 222 2.58 -2.61 18.89
N GLU A 223 1.61 -3.32 18.29
CA GLU A 223 0.21 -3.33 18.70
C GLU A 223 0.07 -3.70 20.18
N LYS A 224 0.73 -4.79 20.61
CA LYS A 224 0.73 -5.25 22.01
C LYS A 224 1.33 -4.20 22.95
N ALA A 225 2.42 -3.54 22.55
CA ALA A 225 3.06 -2.50 23.34
C ALA A 225 2.14 -1.27 23.50
N ILE A 226 1.53 -0.80 22.41
CA ILE A 226 0.58 0.31 22.41
C ILE A 226 -0.62 -0.02 23.29
N ARG A 227 -1.23 -1.20 23.09
CA ARG A 227 -2.36 -1.66 23.90
C ARG A 227 -1.98 -1.72 25.39
N GLY A 228 -0.79 -2.20 25.70
CA GLY A 228 -0.24 -2.19 27.07
C GLY A 228 -0.13 -0.77 27.65
N ALA A 229 0.40 0.18 26.89
CA ALA A 229 0.50 1.58 27.31
C ALA A 229 -0.87 2.23 27.56
N ILE A 230 -1.87 1.93 26.72
CA ILE A 230 -3.25 2.41 26.92
C ILE A 230 -3.83 1.84 28.21
N LEU A 231 -3.64 0.55 28.49
CA LEU A 231 -4.16 -0.07 29.72
C LEU A 231 -3.50 0.49 30.99
N GLN A 232 -2.27 0.98 30.91
CA GLN A 232 -1.58 1.64 32.03
C GLN A 232 -2.22 2.98 32.41
N THR A 233 -3.04 3.60 31.55
CA THR A 233 -3.78 4.82 31.89
C THR A 233 -5.04 4.53 32.72
N HIS A 234 -5.20 3.31 33.23
CA HIS A 234 -6.38 2.81 33.94
C HIS A 234 -7.68 2.82 33.11
N TYR A 235 -7.56 2.86 31.78
CA TYR A 235 -8.70 2.69 30.89
C TYR A 235 -9.25 1.25 31.00
N ARG A 236 -10.57 1.11 31.22
CA ARG A 236 -11.24 -0.19 31.46
C ARG A 236 -12.17 -0.64 30.32
N GLY A 237 -12.32 0.17 29.28
CA GLY A 237 -13.13 -0.19 28.12
C GLY A 237 -12.43 -1.18 27.19
N HIS A 238 -13.12 -1.52 26.10
CA HIS A 238 -12.54 -2.21 24.97
C HIS A 238 -11.57 -1.28 24.23
N VAL A 239 -10.37 -1.78 23.92
CA VAL A 239 -9.33 -1.06 23.19
C VAL A 239 -9.09 -1.76 21.86
N THR A 240 -9.13 -0.98 20.79
CA THR A 240 -8.82 -1.36 19.42
C THR A 240 -7.58 -0.60 18.97
N VAL A 241 -6.60 -1.33 18.44
CA VAL A 241 -5.37 -0.77 17.87
C VAL A 241 -5.17 -1.47 16.53
N ASP A 242 -5.31 -0.73 15.43
CA ASP A 242 -5.26 -1.30 14.08
C ASP A 242 -4.27 -0.53 13.21
N PHE A 243 -3.50 -1.25 12.40
CA PHE A 243 -2.66 -0.66 11.36
C PHE A 243 -3.40 -0.71 10.02
N ASN A 244 -3.81 0.46 9.55
CA ASN A 244 -4.49 0.62 8.27
C ASN A 244 -3.48 0.95 7.17
N LEU A 245 -3.72 0.37 6.00
CA LEU A 245 -2.94 0.57 4.80
C LEU A 245 -3.91 0.91 3.67
N ASP A 246 -3.76 2.11 3.12
CA ASP A 246 -4.54 2.59 1.98
C ASP A 246 -3.62 2.77 0.76
N GLU A 247 -4.20 2.88 -0.43
CA GLU A 247 -3.45 2.97 -1.70
C GLU A 247 -2.49 1.79 -1.95
N THR A 248 -2.91 0.59 -1.53
CA THR A 248 -2.07 -0.61 -1.55
C THR A 248 -2.05 -1.31 -2.90
N LYS A 249 -3.03 -1.07 -3.78
CA LYS A 249 -3.17 -1.87 -5.01
C LYS A 249 -3.30 -1.00 -6.25
N ILE A 250 -2.67 -1.51 -7.32
CA ILE A 250 -2.86 -1.00 -8.68
C ILE A 250 -3.57 -2.10 -9.47
N PHE A 251 -4.78 -1.81 -9.94
CA PHE A 251 -5.62 -2.70 -10.71
C PHE A 251 -5.65 -2.28 -12.17
N ILE A 252 -5.23 -3.18 -13.05
CA ILE A 252 -5.38 -3.01 -14.50
C ILE A 252 -6.43 -4.01 -14.95
N ARG A 253 -7.55 -3.49 -15.41
CA ARG A 253 -8.70 -4.28 -15.85
C ARG A 253 -8.85 -4.17 -17.35
N ALA A 254 -9.46 -5.20 -17.94
CA ALA A 254 -9.84 -5.19 -19.35
C ALA A 254 -10.58 -3.90 -19.72
N ASP A 255 -10.30 -3.39 -20.92
CA ASP A 255 -10.80 -2.13 -21.48
C ASP A 255 -12.26 -2.20 -21.97
N ASN A 256 -12.81 -3.40 -22.12
CA ASN A 256 -14.13 -3.60 -22.71
C ASN A 256 -15.29 -2.99 -21.92
N ARG A 257 -16.41 -2.77 -22.62
CA ARG A 257 -17.63 -2.16 -22.06
C ARG A 257 -18.14 -2.91 -20.85
N LEU A 258 -18.06 -4.23 -20.83
CA LEU A 258 -18.54 -5.07 -19.72
C LEU A 258 -17.71 -4.80 -18.46
N SER A 259 -16.38 -4.85 -18.55
CA SER A 259 -15.44 -4.54 -17.47
C SER A 259 -15.64 -3.11 -16.94
N ARG A 260 -15.71 -2.10 -17.82
CA ARG A 260 -15.98 -0.70 -17.42
C ARG A 260 -17.34 -0.53 -16.75
N THR A 261 -18.37 -1.26 -17.21
CA THR A 261 -19.73 -1.19 -16.65
C THR A 261 -19.78 -1.83 -15.26
N LEU A 262 -19.09 -2.95 -15.05
CA LEU A 262 -18.98 -3.63 -13.75
C LEU A 262 -18.24 -2.81 -12.68
N SER A 263 -17.38 -1.88 -13.08
CA SER A 263 -16.65 -1.01 -12.15
C SER A 263 -17.56 0.06 -11.49
N LYS A 264 -18.72 0.41 -12.08
CA LYS A 264 -19.61 1.44 -11.55
C LYS A 264 -20.43 0.93 -10.36
N SER A 265 -20.42 1.66 -9.23
CA SER A 265 -21.14 1.28 -8.00
C SER A 265 -22.65 1.09 -8.19
N PHE A 266 -23.30 1.95 -8.99
CA PHE A 266 -24.73 1.81 -9.30
C PHE A 266 -25.06 0.51 -10.05
N ILE A 267 -24.17 0.08 -10.96
CA ILE A 267 -24.36 -1.17 -11.69
C ILE A 267 -24.18 -2.37 -10.75
N LYS A 268 -23.24 -2.31 -9.81
CA LYS A 268 -23.10 -3.37 -8.80
C LYS A 268 -24.40 -3.56 -8.00
N PHE A 269 -25.04 -2.46 -7.60
CA PHE A 269 -26.36 -2.50 -6.95
C PHE A 269 -27.45 -3.10 -7.85
N LEU A 270 -27.50 -2.69 -9.12
CA LEU A 270 -28.44 -3.24 -10.10
C LEU A 270 -28.25 -4.76 -10.29
N LEU A 271 -27.00 -5.22 -10.41
CA LEU A 271 -26.67 -6.64 -10.58
C LEU A 271 -27.05 -7.50 -9.38
N ILE A 272 -27.06 -6.92 -8.18
CA ILE A 272 -27.56 -7.59 -6.96
C ILE A 272 -29.08 -7.74 -7.05
N ILE A 273 -29.80 -6.67 -7.40
CA ILE A 273 -31.27 -6.71 -7.55
C ILE A 273 -31.69 -7.75 -8.60
N PHE A 274 -31.01 -7.79 -9.74
CA PHE A 274 -31.31 -8.74 -10.81
C PHE A 274 -30.69 -10.12 -10.62
N LEU A 275 -29.99 -10.38 -9.50
CA LEU A 275 -29.35 -11.67 -9.21
C LEU A 275 -28.41 -12.17 -10.33
N VAL A 276 -27.78 -11.25 -11.07
CA VAL A 276 -26.92 -11.58 -12.23
C VAL A 276 -25.50 -11.98 -11.80
N TYR A 277 -25.09 -11.57 -10.60
CA TYR A 277 -23.75 -11.85 -10.06
C TYR A 277 -23.31 -13.33 -10.10
N PRO A 278 -24.13 -14.33 -9.71
CA PRO A 278 -23.75 -15.73 -9.85
C PRO A 278 -23.38 -16.12 -11.29
N PHE A 279 -24.09 -15.60 -12.30
CA PHE A 279 -23.79 -15.90 -13.70
C PHE A 279 -22.46 -15.29 -14.16
N ILE A 280 -22.17 -14.05 -13.74
CA ILE A 280 -20.87 -13.41 -14.01
C ILE A 280 -19.75 -14.20 -13.32
N TRP A 281 -19.96 -14.64 -12.09
CA TRP A 281 -19.01 -15.47 -11.38
C TRP A 281 -18.75 -16.81 -12.09
N LEU A 282 -19.82 -17.51 -12.53
CA LEU A 282 -19.69 -18.75 -13.31
C LEU A 282 -18.92 -18.50 -14.61
N PHE A 283 -19.24 -17.42 -15.33
CA PHE A 283 -18.53 -17.06 -16.57
C PHE A 283 -17.05 -16.78 -16.30
N LYS A 284 -16.73 -15.96 -15.29
CA LYS A 284 -15.33 -15.68 -14.91
C LYS A 284 -14.59 -16.97 -14.56
N ARG A 285 -15.25 -17.90 -13.89
CA ARG A 285 -14.62 -19.10 -13.32
C ARG A 285 -14.44 -20.25 -14.31
N TYR A 286 -15.45 -20.54 -15.13
CA TYR A 286 -15.50 -21.76 -15.94
C TYR A 286 -15.28 -21.52 -17.44
N HIS A 287 -15.50 -20.31 -17.94
CA HIS A 287 -15.31 -20.03 -19.36
C HIS A 287 -13.82 -19.86 -19.69
N SER A 288 -13.36 -20.49 -20.78
CA SER A 288 -11.96 -20.44 -21.22
C SER A 288 -11.48 -19.02 -21.51
N GLN A 289 -12.35 -18.15 -22.04
CA GLN A 289 -12.09 -16.72 -22.27
C GLN A 289 -12.67 -15.81 -21.18
N GLY A 290 -13.18 -16.36 -20.08
CA GLY A 290 -13.89 -15.60 -19.06
C GLY A 290 -12.96 -14.70 -18.24
N GLY A 291 -12.70 -15.10 -16.99
CA GLY A 291 -11.86 -14.35 -16.07
C GLY A 291 -10.41 -14.82 -16.10
N GLY A 292 -9.50 -13.87 -15.91
CA GLY A 292 -8.10 -14.13 -15.60
C GLY A 292 -7.63 -13.15 -14.53
N ARG A 293 -6.84 -13.62 -13.57
CA ARG A 293 -6.27 -12.77 -12.53
C ARG A 293 -4.77 -13.02 -12.48
N TRP A 294 -4.00 -11.93 -12.44
CA TRP A 294 -2.57 -11.94 -12.25
C TRP A 294 -2.28 -11.17 -10.96
N GLU A 295 -1.83 -11.90 -9.95
CA GLU A 295 -1.44 -11.37 -8.63
C GLU A 295 -0.18 -12.13 -8.26
N VAL A 296 0.91 -11.70 -8.88
CA VAL A 296 2.18 -12.44 -8.96
C VAL A 296 3.36 -11.63 -8.44
N CYS A 297 3.18 -10.33 -8.27
CA CYS A 297 4.25 -9.38 -8.02
C CYS A 297 3.73 -8.12 -7.33
N GLY A 298 4.66 -7.38 -6.75
CA GLY A 298 4.36 -6.16 -6.02
C GLY A 298 5.58 -5.29 -5.77
N GLY A 299 5.42 -4.29 -4.94
CA GLY A 299 6.45 -3.38 -4.47
C GLY A 299 6.47 -3.38 -2.95
N ALA A 300 7.63 -3.63 -2.36
CA ALA A 300 7.78 -3.62 -0.91
C ALA A 300 8.48 -2.33 -0.45
N TYR A 301 8.00 -1.79 0.67
CA TYR A 301 8.45 -0.54 1.26
C TYR A 301 8.90 -0.80 2.70
N ALA A 302 10.12 -0.44 3.03
CA ALA A 302 10.74 -0.75 4.31
C ALA A 302 10.66 0.47 5.25
N LEU A 303 10.19 0.23 6.47
CA LEU A 303 10.21 1.21 7.57
C LEU A 303 11.57 1.31 8.27
N LYS A 304 12.36 0.23 8.20
CA LYS A 304 13.76 0.21 8.63
C LYS A 304 14.58 -0.64 7.67
N TYR A 305 15.85 -0.32 7.49
CA TYR A 305 16.73 -1.05 6.60
C TYR A 305 18.18 -0.97 7.09
N THR A 306 18.94 -2.07 6.96
CA THR A 306 20.34 -2.15 7.36
C THR A 306 21.24 -2.49 6.18
N GLU A 307 22.39 -1.84 6.12
CA GLU A 307 23.45 -2.05 5.13
C GLU A 307 24.78 -2.23 5.84
N PRO A 308 25.75 -3.00 5.30
CA PRO A 308 27.11 -3.04 5.83
C PRO A 308 27.72 -1.63 5.89
N ALA A 309 28.49 -1.30 6.93
CA ALA A 309 29.06 0.04 7.10
C ALA A 309 29.91 0.49 5.89
N ASP A 310 30.59 -0.45 5.24
CA ASP A 310 31.47 -0.20 4.09
C ASP A 310 30.71 -0.07 2.76
N ALA A 311 29.38 -0.21 2.76
CA ALA A 311 28.58 -0.04 1.56
C ALA A 311 28.67 1.42 1.06
N PRO A 312 28.80 1.63 -0.27
CA PRO A 312 28.79 2.96 -0.85
C PRO A 312 27.47 3.66 -0.50
N GLU A 313 27.52 4.96 -0.20
CA GLU A 313 26.32 5.72 0.10
C GLU A 313 25.32 5.61 -1.04
N TRP A 314 24.11 5.15 -0.72
CA TRP A 314 22.99 5.15 -1.65
C TRP A 314 22.66 6.58 -2.06
N LYS A 315 22.84 6.90 -3.35
CA LYS A 315 22.32 8.13 -3.94
C LYS A 315 20.86 7.88 -4.27
N SER A 316 19.93 8.43 -3.48
CA SER A 316 18.51 8.45 -3.84
C SER A 316 18.36 9.22 -5.16
N ASN A 317 18.14 8.51 -6.26
CA ASN A 317 17.76 9.13 -7.53
C ASN A 317 16.30 9.58 -7.42
N GLY A 318 16.07 10.84 -7.07
CA GLY A 318 14.74 11.46 -7.11
C GLY A 318 14.23 11.94 -5.74
N ASP A 319 13.86 13.22 -5.74
CA ASP A 319 13.16 14.02 -4.72
C ASP A 319 13.85 14.33 -3.39
N GLY A 320 14.31 15.58 -3.31
CA GLY A 320 14.95 16.24 -2.18
C GLY A 320 14.03 16.51 -0.98
N ILE A 321 13.29 15.51 -0.50
CA ILE A 321 12.75 15.56 0.87
C ILE A 321 13.63 14.66 1.74
N ARG A 322 14.84 15.15 2.04
CA ARG A 322 15.64 14.63 3.17
C ARG A 322 14.87 14.91 4.45
N ARG A 323 14.17 13.91 4.98
CA ARG A 323 13.50 13.99 6.30
C ARG A 323 14.47 13.59 7.42
N PRO A 324 14.35 14.15 8.64
CA PRO A 324 15.35 13.99 9.71
C PRO A 324 15.63 12.53 10.14
N SER A 325 14.71 11.59 9.90
CA SER A 325 14.86 10.16 10.21
C SER A 325 15.69 9.36 9.20
N ALA A 326 16.13 9.97 8.09
CA ALA A 326 16.82 9.31 6.98
C ALA A 326 18.34 9.27 7.10
N LEU A 327 18.95 9.93 8.10
CA LEU A 327 20.40 9.86 8.28
C LEU A 327 20.77 8.46 8.82
N PRO A 328 21.68 7.74 8.13
CA PRO A 328 22.10 6.43 8.59
C PRO A 328 22.82 6.54 9.94
N ARG A 329 22.41 5.72 10.90
CA ARG A 329 23.08 5.56 12.20
C ARG A 329 23.93 4.30 12.17
N ILE A 330 25.17 4.36 12.62
CA ILE A 330 26.02 3.17 12.71
C ILE A 330 25.59 2.38 13.96
N ILE A 331 25.26 1.12 13.76
CA ILE A 331 24.94 0.17 14.82
C ILE A 331 25.97 -0.96 14.80
N GLN A 332 26.30 -1.48 15.98
CA GLN A 332 27.12 -2.66 16.12
C GLN A 332 26.23 -3.89 16.24
N THR A 333 26.22 -4.72 15.20
CA THR A 333 25.54 -6.02 15.19
C THR A 333 26.55 -7.11 15.59
N GLU A 334 26.07 -8.30 15.98
CA GLU A 334 26.94 -9.43 16.39
C GLU A 334 27.99 -9.82 15.34
N HIS A 335 27.75 -9.48 14.07
CA HIS A 335 28.56 -9.90 12.94
C HIS A 335 29.38 -8.77 12.29
N ALA A 336 28.94 -7.50 12.40
CA ALA A 336 29.61 -6.35 11.79
C ALA A 336 29.06 -5.00 12.28
N LEU A 337 29.77 -3.91 11.95
CA LEU A 337 29.20 -2.56 11.96
C LEU A 337 28.27 -2.40 10.75
N GLU A 338 27.05 -1.96 11.00
CA GLU A 338 26.02 -1.77 9.98
C GLU A 338 25.45 -0.34 10.06
N LYS A 339 25.08 0.22 8.91
CA LYS A 339 24.32 1.47 8.79
C LYS A 339 22.84 1.15 8.86
N LEU A 340 22.16 1.65 9.89
CA LEU A 340 20.72 1.58 10.06
C LEU A 340 20.06 2.84 9.51
N TYR A 341 19.15 2.65 8.56
CA TYR A 341 18.26 3.68 8.04
C TYR A 341 16.86 3.50 8.64
N GLY A 342 16.25 4.61 9.07
CA GLY A 342 14.91 4.60 9.68
C GLY A 342 14.88 4.47 11.19
N LEU A 343 13.65 4.42 11.71
CA LEU A 343 13.38 4.21 13.13
C LEU A 343 13.10 2.74 13.39
N ARG A 344 13.63 2.23 14.50
CA ARG A 344 13.17 0.94 15.04
C ARG A 344 11.80 1.13 15.68
N GLU A 345 10.95 0.12 15.59
CA GLU A 345 9.60 0.12 16.15
C GLU A 345 9.58 0.51 17.64
N GLY A 346 10.57 0.05 18.42
CA GLY A 346 10.69 0.40 19.85
C GLY A 346 11.17 1.83 20.10
N GLU A 347 11.99 2.39 19.21
CA GLU A 347 12.41 3.80 19.30
C GLU A 347 11.24 4.72 18.97
N TRP A 348 10.52 4.39 17.90
CA TRP A 348 9.29 5.10 17.53
C TRP A 348 8.27 5.03 18.66
N PHE A 349 8.04 3.84 19.23
CA PHE A 349 7.10 3.66 20.33
C PHE A 349 7.49 4.50 21.55
N ARG A 350 8.77 4.55 21.92
CA ARG A 350 9.25 5.37 23.03
C ARG A 350 8.95 6.86 22.84
N LEU A 351 9.06 7.37 21.61
CA LEU A 351 8.73 8.76 21.29
C LEU A 351 7.21 9.03 21.41
N TRP A 352 6.39 8.08 20.95
CA TRP A 352 4.95 8.23 20.89
C TRP A 352 4.19 7.79 22.15
N GLU A 353 4.81 7.00 23.03
CA GLU A 353 4.14 6.39 24.18
C GLU A 353 3.46 7.43 25.08
N ALA A 354 4.16 8.51 25.42
CA ALA A 354 3.62 9.57 26.26
C ALA A 354 2.45 10.28 25.59
N VAL A 355 2.55 10.55 24.29
CA VAL A 355 1.48 11.18 23.50
C VAL A 355 0.25 10.29 23.44
N ILE A 356 0.42 8.99 23.14
CA ILE A 356 -0.66 8.01 23.12
C ILE A 356 -1.39 7.98 24.47
N LYS A 357 -0.64 7.88 25.57
CA LYS A 357 -1.21 7.89 26.93
C LYS A 357 -1.99 9.17 27.20
N ARG A 358 -1.43 10.34 26.86
CA ARG A 358 -2.13 11.62 27.02
C ARG A 358 -3.39 11.72 26.17
N SER A 359 -3.36 11.26 24.92
CA SER A 359 -4.52 11.22 24.03
C SER A 359 -5.66 10.38 24.60
N VAL A 360 -5.35 9.26 25.26
CA VAL A 360 -6.35 8.44 25.95
C VAL A 360 -6.91 9.15 27.17
N VAL A 361 -6.06 9.69 28.05
CA VAL A 361 -6.50 10.39 29.27
C VAL A 361 -7.34 11.63 28.94
N ALA A 362 -6.95 12.36 27.89
CA ALA A 362 -7.68 13.52 27.38
C ALA A 362 -8.94 13.15 26.59
N ARG A 363 -9.23 11.85 26.37
CA ARG A 363 -10.35 11.36 25.56
C ARG A 363 -10.37 11.98 24.16
N LEU A 364 -9.20 12.05 23.52
CA LEU A 364 -9.03 12.71 22.24
C LEU A 364 -9.93 12.06 21.18
N GLN A 365 -10.72 12.88 20.49
CA GLN A 365 -11.48 12.52 19.30
C GLN A 365 -10.99 13.37 18.14
N ARG A 366 -10.24 12.75 17.22
CA ARG A 366 -9.65 13.42 16.05
C ARG A 366 -9.84 12.55 14.81
N SER A 367 -10.35 13.15 13.74
CA SER A 367 -10.51 12.51 12.43
C SER A 367 -9.23 12.52 11.61
N GLU A 368 -8.43 13.59 11.72
CA GLU A 368 -7.16 13.73 11.02
C GLU A 368 -6.04 12.99 11.77
N ALA A 369 -5.16 12.32 11.02
CA ALA A 369 -4.03 11.61 11.59
C ALA A 369 -2.93 12.58 12.06
N MET A 370 -2.41 12.37 13.27
CA MET A 370 -1.27 13.11 13.80
C MET A 370 0.00 12.72 13.06
N ARG A 371 0.81 13.69 12.63
CA ARG A 371 2.10 13.43 11.97
C ARG A 371 3.28 13.59 12.90
N ASP A 372 3.14 14.46 13.89
CA ASP A 372 4.18 14.76 14.88
C ASP A 372 3.68 14.59 16.32
N VAL A 373 4.60 14.27 17.23
CA VAL A 373 4.33 14.13 18.66
C VAL A 373 3.77 15.40 19.31
N GLY A 374 4.09 16.58 18.76
CA GLY A 374 3.61 17.89 19.19
C GLY A 374 2.16 18.20 18.81
N GLU A 375 1.55 17.42 17.90
CA GLU A 375 0.14 17.58 17.56
C GLU A 375 -0.83 16.93 18.56
N GLY A 376 -0.30 16.14 19.48
CA GLY A 376 -1.09 15.53 20.56
C GLY A 376 -1.40 16.51 21.69
N PRO A 377 -2.15 16.06 22.71
CA PRO A 377 -2.39 16.88 23.90
C PRO A 377 -1.09 17.29 24.57
N VAL A 378 -1.00 18.59 24.89
CA VAL A 378 0.17 19.23 25.50
C VAL A 378 0.47 18.58 26.85
N ASP A 379 1.75 18.36 27.12
CA ASP A 379 2.22 17.94 28.44
C ASP A 379 2.26 19.17 29.37
N PRO A 380 1.50 19.22 30.47
CA PRO A 380 1.55 20.33 31.42
C PRO A 380 2.97 20.58 31.97
N GLY A 381 3.83 19.54 31.98
CA GLY A 381 5.23 19.68 32.36
C GLY A 381 6.04 20.56 31.40
N GLN A 382 5.65 20.68 30.13
CA GLN A 382 6.35 21.54 29.15
C GLN A 382 6.21 23.04 29.46
N GLU A 383 5.25 23.43 30.29
CA GLU A 383 5.13 24.82 30.78
C GLU A 383 6.10 25.12 31.94
N LEU A 384 6.75 24.09 32.50
CA LEU A 384 7.70 24.23 33.60
C LEU A 384 9.11 24.52 33.07
N GLU A 385 9.68 25.65 33.47
CA GLU A 385 11.06 26.00 33.16
C GLU A 385 12.03 24.91 33.67
N GLY A 386 12.93 24.44 32.79
CA GLY A 386 13.90 23.39 33.10
C GLY A 386 13.37 21.96 33.02
N TYR A 387 12.09 21.74 32.71
CA TYR A 387 11.55 20.41 32.44
C TYR A 387 11.94 19.94 31.03
N ARG A 388 12.68 18.83 30.95
CA ARG A 388 13.00 18.15 29.71
C ARG A 388 12.25 16.82 29.66
N PRO A 389 11.13 16.71 28.92
CA PRO A 389 10.46 15.44 28.76
C PRO A 389 11.38 14.50 27.99
N GLY A 390 11.79 13.41 28.65
CA GLY A 390 12.54 12.25 28.15
C GLY A 390 13.44 12.51 26.95
N ASP A 391 14.72 12.79 27.20
CA ASP A 391 15.85 12.86 26.25
C ASP A 391 15.46 12.51 24.80
N VAL A 392 15.05 13.54 24.06
CA VAL A 392 15.19 13.57 22.60
C VAL A 392 16.62 13.12 22.31
N LEU A 393 16.80 12.21 21.36
CA LEU A 393 18.06 11.55 21.01
C LEU A 393 19.16 12.53 20.54
N ASP A 394 19.61 13.42 21.42
CA ASP A 394 20.83 14.21 21.30
C ASP A 394 21.90 13.46 22.11
N GLY A 395 22.68 12.59 21.45
CA GLY A 395 23.92 12.09 22.03
C GLY A 395 24.00 10.58 22.30
N TYR A 396 23.97 9.78 21.23
CA TYR A 396 24.87 8.63 21.16
C TYR A 396 25.92 8.97 20.10
N GLU A 397 27.03 9.56 20.56
CA GLU A 397 28.30 9.60 19.81
C GLU A 397 28.89 8.20 19.62
#